data_AF-A0A920SHP3-F1
#
_entry.id   AF-A0A920SHP3-F1
#
_cell.length_a   1.000
_cell.length_b   1.000
_cell.length_c   1.000
_cell.angle_alpha   90.00
_cell.angle_beta   90.00
_cell.angle_gamma   90.00
#
_symmetry.space_group_name_H-M   'P 1'
#
loop_
_entity.id
_entity.type
_entity.pdbx_description
1 polymer ?
#
loop_
_entity_poly.entity_id
_entity_poly.type
_entity_poly.pdbx_seq_one_letter_code
_entity_poly.pdbx_strand_id
1 'polypeptide(L)'
;MSFGSISSEAHETLAIAMNRMGGRSNTGEGGEDSERFIALPSGDSRRSAIKQVASGRFGVTAWYLTNANELQIKIAQGAKPGEGGELPGSKVDERFRVSAIQHPGLG
;
A
#
# COMPACT_ATOMS: atom_id res chain seq x y z
N MET A 1 0.83 -6.60 2.71
CA MET A 1 -0.36 -7.11 1.98
C MET A 1 -1.04 -5.92 1.33
N SER A 2 -1.61 -6.07 0.14
CA SER A 2 -2.11 -4.91 -0.63
C SER A 2 -3.35 -4.29 -0.01
N PHE A 3 -3.41 -2.96 0.02
CA PHE A 3 -4.70 -2.29 0.10
C PHE A 3 -5.61 -2.73 -1.07
N GLY A 4 -6.90 -2.92 -0.82
CA GLY A 4 -7.84 -3.60 -1.71
C GLY A 4 -7.92 -5.13 -1.51
N SER A 5 -6.81 -5.80 -1.17
CA SER A 5 -6.85 -7.23 -0.82
C SER A 5 -7.34 -7.46 0.62
N ILE A 6 -7.03 -6.52 1.50
CA ILE A 6 -7.54 -6.41 2.88
C ILE A 6 -8.18 -5.02 3.06
N SER A 7 -9.03 -4.86 4.08
CA SER A 7 -9.70 -3.58 4.34
C SER A 7 -8.72 -2.49 4.79
N SER A 8 -9.15 -1.22 4.70
CA SER A 8 -8.39 -0.07 5.22
C SER A 8 -8.08 -0.22 6.70
N GLU A 9 -9.06 -0.65 7.48
CA GLU A 9 -8.95 -0.82 8.93
C GLU A 9 -7.89 -1.86 9.26
N ALA A 10 -7.90 -3.00 8.55
CA ALA A 10 -6.90 -4.05 8.73
C ALA A 10 -5.50 -3.57 8.33
N HIS A 11 -5.38 -2.87 7.20
CA HIS A 11 -4.11 -2.38 6.67
C HIS A 11 -3.47 -1.32 7.59
N GLU A 12 -4.26 -0.35 8.03
CA GLU A 12 -3.83 0.72 8.94
C GLU A 12 -3.53 0.18 10.34
N THR A 13 -4.33 -0.76 10.84
CA THR A 13 -4.07 -1.41 12.15
C THR A 13 -2.72 -2.10 12.17
N LEU A 14 -2.37 -2.84 11.11
CA LEU A 14 -1.05 -3.45 10.97
C LEU A 14 0.05 -2.39 10.94
N ALA A 15 -0.14 -1.29 10.22
CA ALA A 15 0.86 -0.23 10.18
C ALA A 15 1.08 0.43 11.55
N ILE A 16 0.01 0.79 12.26
CA ILE A 16 0.09 1.35 13.60
C ILE A 16 0.80 0.38 14.55
N ALA A 17 0.39 -0.89 14.56
CA ALA A 17 0.97 -1.90 15.45
C ALA A 17 2.48 -2.07 15.20
N MET A 18 2.88 -2.22 13.93
CA MET A 18 4.30 -2.38 13.59
C MET A 18 5.11 -1.13 13.95
N ASN A 19 4.58 0.07 13.68
CA ASN A 19 5.25 1.32 14.01
C ASN A 19 5.44 1.49 15.53
N ARG A 20 4.44 1.13 16.35
CA ARG A 20 4.53 1.16 17.82
C ARG A 20 5.63 0.24 18.37
N MET A 21 5.81 -0.92 17.75
CA MET A 21 6.80 -1.91 18.18
C MET A 21 8.21 -1.68 17.59
N GLY A 22 8.40 -0.61 16.79
CA GLY A 22 9.64 -0.40 16.04
C GLY A 22 9.87 -1.40 14.90
N GLY A 23 8.84 -2.16 14.53
CA GLY A 23 8.84 -3.04 13.38
C GLY A 23 8.52 -2.30 12.08
N ARG A 24 8.28 -3.07 10.99
CA ARG A 24 7.95 -2.51 9.67
C ARG A 24 6.75 -3.21 9.06
N SER A 25 5.76 -2.43 8.65
CA SER A 25 4.69 -2.89 7.77
C SER A 25 4.99 -2.53 6.31
N ASN A 26 4.35 -3.23 5.37
CA ASN A 26 4.55 -3.06 3.93
C ASN A 26 3.21 -2.75 3.24
N THR A 27 3.20 -1.74 2.36
CA THR A 27 2.00 -1.29 1.63
C THR A 27 1.34 -2.37 0.79
N GLY A 28 2.11 -3.33 0.29
CA GLY A 28 1.71 -4.17 -0.83
C GLY A 28 1.55 -3.36 -2.12
N GLU A 29 0.81 -3.92 -3.08
CA GLU A 29 0.79 -3.47 -4.48
C GLU A 29 -0.16 -2.30 -4.77
N GLY A 30 -1.12 -2.01 -3.89
CA GLY A 30 -2.24 -1.11 -4.15
C GLY A 30 -2.01 0.36 -3.82
N GLY A 31 -0.76 0.77 -3.60
CA GLY A 31 -0.43 2.12 -3.14
C GLY A 31 -0.71 2.35 -1.65
N GLU A 32 -0.69 3.62 -1.25
CA GLU A 32 -1.00 4.06 0.10
C GLU A 32 -1.54 5.49 0.04
N ASP A 33 -2.67 5.74 0.71
CA ASP A 33 -3.24 7.08 0.83
C ASP A 33 -2.25 8.05 1.50
N SER A 34 -2.02 9.20 0.87
CA SER A 34 -1.15 10.25 1.37
C SER A 34 -1.57 10.82 2.73
N GLU A 35 -2.85 10.74 3.10
CA GLU A 35 -3.32 11.15 4.44
C GLU A 35 -2.68 10.32 5.55
N ARG A 36 -2.22 9.10 5.25
CA ARG A 36 -1.56 8.22 6.23
C ARG A 36 -0.14 8.66 6.57
N PHE A 37 0.45 9.57 5.79
CA PHE A 37 1.81 10.06 6.01
C PHE A 37 1.86 11.06 7.17
N ILE A 38 0.71 11.60 7.55
CA ILE A 38 0.56 12.48 8.70
C ILE A 38 0.25 11.62 9.93
N ALA A 39 0.98 11.86 11.02
CA ALA A 39 0.73 11.18 12.29
C ALA A 39 -0.63 11.59 12.87
N LEU A 40 -1.29 10.65 13.55
CA LEU A 40 -2.52 10.90 14.27
C LEU A 40 -2.25 11.82 15.49
N PRO A 41 -3.28 12.49 16.04
CA PRO A 41 -3.14 13.28 17.26
C PRO A 41 -2.62 12.46 18.47
N SER A 42 -2.81 11.14 18.47
CA SER A 42 -2.25 10.22 19.48
C SER A 42 -0.73 10.02 19.37
N GLY A 43 -0.11 10.51 18.29
CA GLY A 43 1.29 10.22 17.92
C GLY A 43 1.45 8.94 17.09
N ASP A 44 0.37 8.17 16.88
CA ASP A 44 0.41 6.96 16.06
C ASP A 44 0.62 7.29 14.57
N SER A 45 1.43 6.47 13.90
CA SER A 45 1.60 6.58 12.45
C SER A 45 0.89 5.44 11.73
N ARG A 46 0.05 5.80 10.75
CA ARG A 46 -0.63 4.86 9.84
C ARG A 46 0.21 4.52 8.60
N ARG A 47 1.33 5.20 8.40
CA ARG A 47 2.24 5.03 7.27
C ARG A 47 2.93 3.68 7.33
N SER A 48 2.91 2.90 6.25
CA SER A 48 3.77 1.72 6.14
C SER A 48 5.23 2.11 5.92
N ALA A 49 6.14 1.51 6.70
CA ALA A 49 7.57 1.80 6.60
C ALA A 49 8.18 1.30 5.28
N ILE A 50 7.69 0.18 4.75
CA ILE A 50 8.13 -0.39 3.47
C ILE A 50 7.11 -0.03 2.38
N LYS A 51 7.59 0.54 1.29
CA LYS A 51 6.80 0.82 0.09
C LYS A 51 7.15 -0.19 -1.00
N GLN A 52 6.15 -0.75 -1.65
CA GLN A 52 6.34 -1.76 -2.67
C GLN A 52 6.14 -1.19 -4.07
N VAL A 53 7.07 -1.47 -4.97
CA VAL A 53 6.97 -1.17 -6.40
C VAL A 53 6.77 -2.50 -7.14
N ALA A 54 5.57 -2.69 -7.67
CA ALA A 54 5.20 -3.86 -8.48
C ALA A 54 4.92 -3.46 -9.93
N SER A 55 4.63 -4.43 -10.78
CA SER A 55 4.43 -4.24 -12.23
C SER A 55 3.39 -3.16 -12.58
N GLY A 56 2.24 -3.16 -11.90
CA GLY A 56 1.15 -2.21 -12.13
C GLY A 56 1.42 -0.79 -11.62
N ARG A 57 2.44 -0.58 -10.77
CA ARG A 57 2.84 0.73 -10.22
C ARG A 57 1.70 1.55 -9.60
N PHE A 58 0.65 0.90 -9.07
CA PHE A 58 -0.46 1.58 -8.42
C PHE A 58 0.02 2.45 -7.25
N GLY A 59 -0.40 3.72 -7.24
CA GLY A 59 -0.06 4.70 -6.20
C GLY A 59 1.42 5.09 -6.15
N VAL A 60 2.25 4.62 -7.08
CA VAL A 60 3.68 4.93 -7.09
C VAL A 60 3.91 6.34 -7.63
N THR A 61 4.12 7.27 -6.69
CA THR A 61 4.44 8.67 -6.95
C THR A 61 5.73 9.07 -6.25
N ALA A 62 6.29 10.24 -6.59
CA ALA A 62 7.44 10.79 -5.86
C ALA A 62 7.12 10.96 -4.35
N TRP A 63 5.90 11.39 -4.02
CA TRP A 63 5.46 11.55 -2.63
C TRP A 63 5.35 10.22 -1.90
N TYR A 64 4.84 9.19 -2.56
CA TYR A 64 4.81 7.83 -2.05
C TYR A 64 6.22 7.27 -1.77
N LEU A 65 7.15 7.43 -2.72
CA LEU A 65 8.52 6.92 -2.62
C LEU A 65 9.34 7.63 -1.53
N THR A 66 9.19 8.95 -1.40
CA THR A 66 9.88 9.74 -0.37
C THR A 66 9.36 9.47 1.05
N ASN A 67 8.15 8.91 1.18
CA ASN A 67 7.58 8.48 2.44
C ASN A 67 7.91 7.01 2.80
N ALA A 68 8.94 6.43 2.20
CA ALA A 68 9.47 5.09 2.52
C ALA A 68 10.67 5.15 3.47
N ASN A 69 10.79 4.18 4.37
CA ASN A 69 12.07 3.84 4.99
C ASN A 69 12.83 2.81 4.15
N GLU A 70 12.09 1.99 3.39
CA GLU A 70 12.63 0.93 2.54
C GLU A 70 11.74 0.77 1.32
N LEU A 71 12.36 0.52 0.16
CA LEU A 71 11.67 0.21 -1.08
C LEU A 71 11.81 -1.27 -1.41
N GLN A 72 10.69 -1.93 -1.67
CA GLN A 72 10.66 -3.32 -2.11
C GLN A 72 10.30 -3.38 -3.60
N ILE A 73 11.22 -3.87 -4.43
CA ILE A 73 10.91 -4.22 -5.81
C ILE A 73 10.28 -5.61 -5.82
N LYS A 74 8.99 -5.70 -6.16
CA LYS A 74 8.27 -6.97 -6.20
C LYS A 74 8.45 -7.61 -7.57
N ILE A 75 9.33 -8.60 -7.65
CA ILE A 75 9.54 -9.41 -8.86
C ILE A 75 8.46 -10.49 -9.00
N ALA A 76 8.15 -11.19 -7.91
CA ALA A 76 7.20 -12.30 -7.89
C ALA A 76 6.60 -12.49 -6.49
N GLN A 77 5.63 -13.40 -6.36
CA GLN A 77 5.12 -13.88 -5.08
C GLN A 77 4.95 -15.41 -5.09
N GLY A 78 5.15 -16.06 -3.94
CA GLY A 78 5.10 -17.52 -3.84
C GLY A 78 3.76 -18.14 -4.24
N ALA A 79 2.64 -17.43 -4.06
CA ALA A 79 1.32 -17.93 -4.41
C ALA A 79 1.09 -18.05 -5.94
N LYS A 80 1.75 -17.18 -6.72
CA LYS A 80 1.69 -17.20 -8.20
C LYS A 80 2.99 -16.58 -8.76
N PRO A 81 4.07 -17.36 -8.90
CA PRO A 81 5.38 -16.82 -9.24
C PRO A 81 5.49 -16.24 -10.66
N GLY A 82 4.66 -16.73 -11.61
CA GLY A 82 4.70 -16.33 -13.02
C GLY A 82 3.77 -15.17 -13.40
N GLU A 83 3.03 -14.61 -12.44
CA GLU A 83 1.94 -13.67 -12.70
C GLU A 83 1.95 -12.47 -11.74
N GLY A 84 1.22 -11.41 -12.12
CA GLY A 84 1.04 -10.20 -11.31
C GLY A 84 -0.03 -10.34 -10.22
N GLY A 85 -0.17 -9.33 -9.36
CA GLY A 85 -1.30 -9.25 -8.42
C GLY A 85 -2.66 -9.17 -9.13
N GLU A 86 -3.70 -9.65 -8.47
CA GLU A 86 -5.08 -9.54 -8.95
C GLU A 86 -5.95 -8.90 -7.87
N LEU A 87 -6.86 -8.02 -8.29
CA LEU A 87 -7.90 -7.46 -7.45
C LEU A 87 -9.23 -7.57 -8.21
N PRO A 88 -10.23 -8.31 -7.69
CA PRO A 88 -11.54 -8.37 -8.32
C PRO A 88 -12.14 -6.97 -8.50
N GLY A 89 -12.75 -6.69 -9.65
CA GLY A 89 -13.33 -5.38 -9.96
C GLY A 89 -14.36 -4.89 -8.93
N SER A 90 -15.11 -5.81 -8.32
CA SER A 90 -16.06 -5.52 -7.24
C SER A 90 -15.41 -5.01 -5.94
N LYS A 91 -14.08 -5.14 -5.80
CA LYS A 91 -13.29 -4.60 -4.67
C LYS A 91 -12.58 -3.28 -5.01
N VAL A 92 -12.73 -2.78 -6.24
CA VAL A 92 -12.19 -1.48 -6.66
C VAL A 92 -13.15 -0.38 -6.23
N ASP A 93 -13.11 -0.04 -4.95
CA ASP A 93 -13.90 1.05 -4.36
C ASP A 93 -13.20 2.42 -4.50
N GLU A 94 -13.89 3.47 -4.04
CA GLU A 94 -13.37 4.84 -4.14
C GLU A 94 -12.09 5.05 -3.33
N ARG A 95 -11.98 4.44 -2.14
CA ARG A 95 -10.76 4.56 -1.32
C ARG A 95 -9.56 3.92 -2.01
N PHE A 96 -9.77 2.75 -2.63
CA PHE A 96 -8.75 2.10 -3.45
C PHE A 96 -8.31 3.00 -4.59
N ARG A 97 -9.25 3.64 -5.31
CA ARG A 97 -8.93 4.55 -6.43
C ARG A 97 -8.08 5.74 -5.99
N VAL A 98 -8.39 6.34 -4.85
CA VAL A 98 -7.60 7.43 -4.25
C VAL A 98 -6.16 6.97 -3.99
N SER A 99 -5.99 5.79 -3.38
CA SER A 99 -4.65 5.25 -3.07
C SER A 99 -3.87 4.79 -4.31
N ALA A 100 -4.57 4.29 -5.33
CA ALA A 100 -3.97 3.70 -6.52
C ALA A 100 -3.54 4.74 -7.57
N ILE A 101 -3.95 6.01 -7.42
CA ILE A 101 -3.71 7.14 -8.35
C ILE A 101 -3.75 6.64 -9.80
N GLN A 102 -4.96 6.39 -10.30
CA GLN A 102 -5.13 5.86 -11.65
C GLN A 102 -4.44 6.74 -12.70
N HIS A 103 -3.57 6.12 -13.50
CA HIS A 103 -3.50 6.47 -14.92
C HIS A 103 -4.84 6.07 -15.57
N PRO A 104 -5.43 6.93 -16.42
CA PRO A 104 -6.65 6.59 -17.14
C PRO A 104 -6.35 5.40 -18.08
N GLY A 105 -6.85 4.20 -17.76
CA GLY A 105 -6.62 3.05 -18.64
C GLY A 105 -6.86 1.64 -18.09
N LEU A 106 -7.43 1.46 -16.89
CA LEU A 106 -7.76 0.13 -16.39
C LEU A 106 -9.26 -0.09 -16.41
N GLY A 107 -9.70 -0.86 -17.41
CA GLY A 107 -10.98 -1.58 -17.40
C GLY A 107 -10.88 -2.91 -16.66
#